data_AF-B3S5C8-F1
#
_entry.id   AF-B3S5C8-F1
#
_cell.length_a   1.000
_cell.length_b   1.000
_cell.length_c   1.000
_cell.angle_alpha   90.00
_cell.angle_beta   90.00
_cell.angle_gamma   90.00
#
_symmetry.space_group_name_H-M   'P 1'
#
loop_
_entity.id
_entity.type
_entity.pdbx_description
1 polymer ?
#
loop_
_entity_poly.entity_id
_entity_poly.type
_entity_poly.pdbx_seq_one_letter_code
_entity_poly.pdbx_strand_id
1 'polypeptide(L)'
;LKFNDISNMNEFWQFMEGPFLRGLYWEDWYNAQNLTNQQKGFVYYENKILGLPQLRQLRVRNDSCRVPDDFINSIHNCFAEYSESNEDHEPFGLKLGSAWNYQSSQQLDGMTTWGKLGYFYSGGGFVQLLNRTRDQGKQAIDMLKNNLWTDRATRAVFIDFTVYNTNVNLFCIVRLMIEFPATGGLIASSNVRTVKLLRYVTPYDQFVMVCEVIFCVFIFYYVIEEIIEIKVMKWKYLKNIWNYLDIVIIILSATTIAFNVYRTLTVQNNLEQLLRYPNQYPAKFEFLAHWQSQFNYIIAVVVFFSWMKIFKYISFNRTMTQLTSTLGRCTKDILGFAIMFFIIFFAYAQLAYLAFGNQVRDFSTFHDCIYTLFRIILGDFNFSEIERSNRVLGPIFFISYVFFVFFVLLNMFLAIINDTYTEVKTEIMEKDARYEIADYIKKVTRIIL
;
A
#
# COMPACT_ATOMS: atom_id res chain seq x y z
N LEU A 1 26.48 7.03 3.31
CA LEU A 1 25.35 7.67 2.59
C LEU A 1 24.18 6.69 2.61
N LYS A 2 23.05 7.08 3.21
CA LYS A 2 21.84 6.23 3.25
C LYS A 2 21.00 6.52 2.02
N PHE A 3 20.32 5.51 1.48
CA PHE A 3 19.52 5.65 0.26
C PHE A 3 18.38 6.67 0.41
N ASN A 4 17.62 6.60 1.51
CA ASN A 4 16.48 7.48 1.73
C ASN A 4 16.85 8.96 1.96
N ASP A 5 18.14 9.25 2.21
CA ASP A 5 18.64 10.60 2.49
C ASP A 5 19.27 11.24 1.23
N ILE A 6 19.23 10.57 0.08
CA ILE A 6 19.75 11.12 -1.19
C ILE A 6 18.91 12.31 -1.61
N SER A 7 19.55 13.46 -1.74
CA SER A 7 18.92 14.74 -2.11
C SER A 7 19.46 15.33 -3.40
N ASN A 8 20.71 14.99 -3.77
CA ASN A 8 21.43 15.56 -4.89
C ASN A 8 21.90 14.50 -5.90
N MET A 9 22.01 14.90 -7.17
CA MET A 9 22.35 13.99 -8.27
C MET A 9 23.77 13.42 -8.13
N ASN A 10 24.68 14.18 -7.53
CA ASN A 10 26.03 13.70 -7.20
C ASN A 10 25.98 12.62 -6.10
N GLU A 11 25.14 12.80 -5.07
CA GLU A 11 24.94 11.80 -4.01
C GLU A 11 24.35 10.50 -4.58
N PHE A 12 23.46 10.60 -5.57
CA PHE A 12 22.95 9.44 -6.30
C PHE A 12 24.08 8.65 -6.97
N TRP A 13 24.95 9.29 -7.75
CA TRP A 13 26.06 8.59 -8.39
C TRP A 13 27.09 8.04 -7.39
N GLN A 14 27.36 8.77 -6.29
CA GLN A 14 28.20 8.27 -5.19
C GLN A 14 27.59 7.03 -4.51
N PHE A 15 26.26 7.01 -4.36
CA PHE A 15 25.54 5.85 -3.83
C PHE A 15 25.68 4.65 -4.78
N MET A 16 25.54 4.87 -6.09
CA MET A 16 25.65 3.84 -7.11
C MET A 16 27.05 3.22 -7.16
N GLU A 17 28.10 4.04 -7.19
CA GLU A 17 29.49 3.57 -7.28
C GLU A 17 30.00 2.89 -5.99
N GLY A 18 29.48 3.31 -4.83
CA GLY A 18 29.97 2.84 -3.53
C GLY A 18 29.00 1.85 -2.87
N PRO A 19 28.08 2.32 -1.99
CA PRO A 19 27.19 1.47 -1.20
C PRO A 19 26.41 0.43 -2.01
N PHE A 20 25.87 0.79 -3.17
CA PHE A 20 25.04 -0.10 -3.97
C PHE A 20 25.85 -1.28 -4.54
N LEU A 21 26.92 -1.00 -5.28
CA LEU A 21 27.77 -2.06 -5.86
C LEU A 21 28.39 -2.95 -4.79
N ARG A 22 28.87 -2.39 -3.68
CA ARG A 22 29.44 -3.17 -2.57
C ARG A 22 28.39 -4.01 -1.84
N GLY A 23 27.17 -3.49 -1.72
CA GLY A 23 26.05 -4.20 -1.11
C GLY A 23 25.58 -5.38 -1.96
N LEU A 24 25.63 -5.24 -3.28
CA LEU A 24 25.13 -6.24 -4.22
C LEU A 24 26.19 -7.30 -4.59
N TYR A 25 27.43 -6.89 -4.85
CA TYR A 25 28.50 -7.79 -5.27
C TYR A 25 29.50 -8.00 -4.13
N TRP A 26 29.29 -9.09 -3.38
CA TRP A 26 30.22 -9.54 -2.34
C TRP A 26 31.32 -10.36 -2.98
N GLU A 27 32.56 -9.88 -2.83
CA GLU A 27 33.77 -10.55 -3.38
C GLU A 27 34.71 -11.03 -2.29
N ASP A 28 34.61 -10.46 -1.08
CA ASP A 28 35.51 -10.72 0.03
C ASP A 28 34.72 -11.07 1.30
N TRP A 29 35.30 -11.92 2.14
CA TRP A 29 34.84 -12.16 3.50
C TRP A 29 35.10 -10.94 4.40
N TYR A 30 34.48 -10.92 5.58
CA TYR A 30 34.70 -9.86 6.58
C TYR A 30 36.16 -9.72 7.04
N ASN A 31 37.00 -10.73 6.80
CA ASN A 31 38.44 -10.75 7.07
C ASN A 31 39.30 -10.40 5.82
N ALA A 32 38.68 -9.86 4.76
CA ALA A 32 39.32 -9.49 3.48
C ALA A 32 39.93 -10.66 2.68
N GLN A 33 39.52 -11.90 2.94
CA GLN A 33 39.86 -13.04 2.08
C GLN A 33 38.88 -13.13 0.90
N ASN A 34 39.40 -13.36 -0.31
CA ASN A 34 38.57 -13.48 -1.50
C ASN A 34 37.64 -14.71 -1.45
N LEU A 35 36.41 -14.53 -1.90
CA LEU A 35 35.42 -15.60 -2.10
C LEU A 35 35.80 -16.45 -3.32
N THR A 36 35.51 -17.75 -3.23
CA THR A 36 35.66 -18.66 -4.37
C THR A 36 34.64 -18.34 -5.46
N ASN A 37 34.93 -18.69 -6.72
CA ASN A 37 34.04 -18.39 -7.85
C ASN A 37 32.63 -19.01 -7.72
N GLN A 38 32.48 -20.10 -6.94
CA GLN A 38 31.18 -20.71 -6.65
C GLN A 38 30.36 -19.92 -5.62
N GLN A 39 31.03 -19.17 -4.74
CA GLN A 39 30.40 -18.34 -3.70
C GLN A 39 30.10 -16.91 -4.18
N LYS A 40 30.57 -16.53 -5.37
CA LYS A 40 30.26 -15.23 -5.98
C LYS A 40 28.80 -15.17 -6.43
N GLY A 41 28.17 -14.00 -6.27
CA GLY A 41 26.76 -13.78 -6.62
C GLY A 41 25.76 -14.03 -5.48
N PHE A 42 26.26 -14.29 -4.28
CA PHE A 42 25.46 -14.31 -3.06
C PHE A 42 25.65 -13.00 -2.28
N VAL A 43 24.55 -12.47 -1.74
CA VAL A 43 24.48 -11.31 -0.86
C VAL A 43 24.38 -11.82 0.57
N TYR A 44 25.26 -11.34 1.44
CA TYR A 44 25.42 -11.87 2.81
C TYR A 44 25.60 -13.41 2.83
N TYR A 45 26.31 -13.96 1.84
CA TYR A 45 26.66 -15.39 1.70
C TYR A 45 25.49 -16.36 1.46
N GLU A 46 24.25 -16.03 1.82
CA GLU A 46 23.09 -16.93 1.74
C GLU A 46 22.10 -16.58 0.64
N ASN A 47 21.98 -15.29 0.31
CA ASN A 47 20.93 -14.81 -0.58
C ASN A 47 21.45 -14.74 -2.02
N LYS A 48 20.92 -15.55 -2.93
CA LYS A 48 21.38 -15.59 -4.32
C LYS A 48 20.71 -14.52 -5.17
N ILE A 49 21.49 -13.75 -5.93
CA ILE A 49 20.94 -12.82 -6.93
C ILE A 49 20.37 -13.62 -8.10
N LEU A 50 19.14 -13.29 -8.51
CA LEU A 50 18.48 -13.89 -9.66
C LEU A 50 18.51 -12.93 -10.86
N GLY A 51 19.02 -13.42 -11.99
CA GLY A 51 19.17 -12.63 -13.20
C GLY A 51 20.22 -11.54 -13.05
N LEU A 52 19.99 -10.42 -13.74
CA LEU A 52 20.84 -9.24 -13.69
C LEU A 52 20.07 -8.05 -13.10
N PRO A 53 20.70 -7.21 -12.26
CA PRO A 53 20.09 -5.97 -11.82
C PRO A 53 19.83 -5.03 -13.00
N GLN A 54 18.72 -4.32 -12.95
CA GLN A 54 18.27 -3.43 -14.02
C GLN A 54 18.23 -1.99 -13.53
N LEU A 55 18.82 -1.08 -14.30
CA LEU A 55 18.62 0.36 -14.20
C LEU A 55 17.62 0.77 -15.26
N ARG A 56 16.55 1.46 -14.87
CA ARG A 56 15.53 1.97 -15.78
C ARG A 56 15.31 3.45 -15.53
N GLN A 57 15.17 4.23 -16.59
CA GLN A 57 14.98 5.67 -16.52
C GLN A 57 13.79 6.12 -17.35
N LEU A 58 13.05 7.08 -16.81
CA LEU A 58 12.02 7.82 -17.52
C LEU A 58 12.44 9.28 -17.72
N ARG A 59 12.16 9.79 -18.91
CA ARG A 59 12.54 11.12 -19.38
C ARG A 59 11.32 11.82 -19.98
N VAL A 60 11.37 13.14 -20.00
CA VAL A 60 10.34 14.01 -20.55
C VAL A 60 10.93 14.86 -21.67
N ARG A 61 10.12 15.17 -22.68
CA ARG A 61 10.53 15.97 -23.86
C ARG A 61 10.92 17.40 -23.49
N ASN A 62 11.84 18.00 -24.25
CA ASN A 62 12.37 19.35 -24.01
C ASN A 62 11.35 20.49 -24.19
N ASP A 63 10.29 20.27 -24.99
CA ASP A 63 9.25 21.27 -25.26
C ASP A 63 7.94 20.92 -24.55
N SER A 64 8.04 20.27 -23.39
CA SER A 64 6.87 19.78 -22.65
C SER A 64 6.18 20.87 -21.83
N CYS A 65 6.84 22.00 -21.58
CA CYS A 65 6.21 23.17 -20.97
C CYS A 65 6.40 24.45 -21.78
N ARG A 66 5.42 25.35 -21.65
CA ARG A 66 5.46 26.67 -22.26
C ARG A 66 6.18 27.63 -21.32
N VAL A 67 7.33 28.14 -21.77
CA VAL A 67 8.04 29.23 -21.09
C VAL A 67 7.21 30.52 -21.24
N PRO A 68 6.99 31.30 -20.16
CA PRO A 68 6.31 32.59 -20.24
C PRO A 68 7.03 33.57 -21.18
N ASP A 69 6.27 34.38 -21.91
CA ASP A 69 6.78 35.24 -22.99
C ASP A 69 7.90 36.19 -22.51
N ASP A 70 7.82 36.67 -21.27
CA ASP A 70 8.82 37.54 -20.64
C ASP A 70 10.22 36.89 -20.52
N PHE A 71 10.30 35.55 -20.44
CA PHE A 71 11.55 34.82 -20.19
C PHE A 71 12.09 34.05 -21.40
N ILE A 72 11.41 34.11 -22.56
CA ILE A 72 11.78 33.34 -23.78
C ILE A 72 13.23 33.60 -24.21
N ASN A 73 13.73 34.84 -24.04
CA ASN A 73 15.10 35.20 -24.40
C ASN A 73 16.17 34.60 -23.48
N SER A 74 15.79 34.15 -22.28
CA SER A 74 16.71 33.65 -21.25
C SER A 74 16.60 32.16 -21.00
N ILE A 75 15.41 31.57 -21.20
CA ILE A 75 15.12 30.16 -20.95
C ILE A 75 14.71 29.51 -22.27
N HIS A 76 15.61 28.71 -22.84
CA HIS A 76 15.38 28.04 -24.12
C HIS A 76 14.80 26.63 -23.98
N ASN A 77 14.94 25.99 -22.81
CA ASN A 77 14.59 24.58 -22.58
C ASN A 77 13.63 24.47 -21.39
N CYS A 78 12.57 23.66 -21.52
CA CYS A 78 11.53 23.56 -20.50
C CYS A 78 11.04 22.12 -20.31
N PHE A 79 11.33 21.53 -19.15
CA PHE A 79 10.88 20.18 -18.82
C PHE A 79 9.73 20.23 -17.82
N ALA A 80 8.54 19.80 -18.24
CA ALA A 80 7.35 19.74 -17.41
C ALA A 80 7.40 18.61 -16.38
N GLU A 81 6.37 18.52 -15.55
CA GLU A 81 6.12 17.36 -14.70
C GLU A 81 5.90 16.09 -15.55
N TYR A 82 6.08 14.93 -14.92
CA TYR A 82 5.88 13.67 -15.62
C TYR A 82 4.40 13.45 -15.92
N SER A 83 4.10 13.22 -17.19
CA SER A 83 2.85 12.63 -17.65
C SER A 83 3.17 11.66 -18.79
N GLU A 84 2.32 10.67 -18.99
CA GLU A 84 2.48 9.71 -20.10
C GLU A 84 2.50 10.42 -21.46
N SER A 85 1.75 11.52 -21.61
CA SER A 85 1.75 12.35 -22.83
C SER A 85 3.06 13.11 -23.06
N ASN A 86 3.82 13.39 -22.00
CA ASN A 86 5.04 14.19 -22.06
C ASN A 86 6.30 13.32 -22.09
N GLU A 87 6.15 12.00 -21.96
CA GLU A 87 7.25 11.03 -21.98
C GLU A 87 8.04 11.14 -23.29
N ASP A 88 9.36 11.07 -23.15
CA ASP A 88 10.28 11.10 -24.29
C ASP A 88 10.57 9.67 -24.78
N HIS A 89 10.22 9.42 -26.04
CA HIS A 89 10.45 8.15 -26.72
C HIS A 89 11.63 8.21 -27.69
N GLU A 90 12.23 9.38 -27.91
CA GLU A 90 13.33 9.53 -28.85
C GLU A 90 14.66 9.04 -28.26
N PRO A 91 15.56 8.47 -29.08
CA PRO A 91 16.86 8.03 -28.61
C PRO A 91 17.76 9.22 -28.28
N PHE A 92 18.45 9.18 -27.14
CA PHE A 92 19.29 10.28 -26.64
C PHE A 92 20.75 9.88 -26.43
N GLY A 93 21.64 10.85 -26.21
CA GLY A 93 23.06 10.62 -25.90
C GLY A 93 23.79 9.81 -26.96
N LEU A 94 24.42 8.69 -26.55
CA LEU A 94 25.22 7.84 -27.44
C LEU A 94 24.39 7.04 -28.47
N LYS A 95 23.07 6.93 -28.28
CA LYS A 95 22.14 6.18 -29.15
C LYS A 95 22.54 4.71 -29.40
N LEU A 96 23.40 4.16 -28.54
CA LEU A 96 24.01 2.86 -28.73
C LEU A 96 23.61 1.92 -27.59
N GLY A 97 22.85 0.87 -27.91
CA GLY A 97 22.35 -0.09 -26.92
C GLY A 97 21.02 0.33 -26.27
N SER A 98 20.54 -0.48 -25.33
CA SER A 98 19.22 -0.31 -24.70
C SER A 98 19.14 0.84 -23.70
N ALA A 99 20.27 1.34 -23.21
CA ALA A 99 20.31 2.44 -22.24
C ALA A 99 19.95 3.81 -22.83
N TRP A 100 20.02 3.92 -24.16
CA TRP A 100 19.87 5.18 -24.89
C TRP A 100 18.70 5.16 -25.88
N ASN A 101 18.12 3.98 -26.12
CA ASN A 101 16.98 3.76 -26.98
C ASN A 101 15.76 3.38 -26.14
N TYR A 102 14.63 4.03 -26.39
CA TYR A 102 13.40 3.80 -25.64
C TYR A 102 12.84 2.40 -25.88
N GLN A 103 12.37 1.74 -24.82
CA GLN A 103 11.67 0.47 -24.89
C GLN A 103 10.28 0.62 -24.28
N SER A 104 9.26 0.10 -24.95
CA SER A 104 7.87 0.22 -24.50
C SER A 104 7.58 -0.71 -23.33
N SER A 105 6.53 -0.39 -22.56
CA SER A 105 6.08 -1.20 -21.41
C SER A 105 5.80 -2.66 -21.78
N GLN A 106 5.31 -2.91 -23.00
CA GLN A 106 5.03 -4.27 -23.51
C GLN A 106 6.30 -5.05 -23.83
N GLN A 107 7.35 -4.39 -24.31
CA GLN A 107 8.63 -5.04 -24.61
C GLN A 107 9.38 -5.42 -23.33
N LEU A 108 9.23 -4.61 -22.28
CA LEU A 108 9.89 -4.81 -20.99
C LEU A 108 9.10 -5.68 -20.02
N ASP A 109 7.86 -6.07 -20.36
CA ASP A 109 6.89 -6.65 -19.41
C ASP A 109 6.77 -5.81 -18.11
N GLY A 110 6.95 -4.48 -18.24
CA GLY A 110 6.98 -3.56 -17.11
C GLY A 110 5.58 -3.16 -16.66
N MET A 111 5.37 -3.05 -15.34
CA MET A 111 4.12 -2.56 -14.75
C MET A 111 4.22 -1.07 -14.39
N THR A 112 3.09 -0.36 -14.46
CA THR A 112 3.00 1.01 -13.96
C THR A 112 3.24 1.06 -12.46
N THR A 113 4.02 2.05 -12.01
CA THR A 113 4.43 2.19 -10.61
C THR A 113 3.95 3.50 -10.05
N TRP A 114 3.33 3.46 -8.87
CA TRP A 114 2.93 4.67 -8.15
C TRP A 114 4.11 5.21 -7.33
N GLY A 115 4.47 6.47 -7.61
CA GLY A 115 5.56 7.18 -6.96
C GLY A 115 5.13 7.98 -5.72
N LYS A 116 6.10 8.49 -4.97
CA LYS A 116 5.86 9.26 -3.74
C LYS A 116 5.36 10.67 -4.03
N LEU A 117 5.69 11.23 -5.19
CA LEU A 117 5.13 12.48 -5.69
C LEU A 117 3.68 12.35 -6.17
N GLY A 118 3.10 11.15 -6.17
CA GLY A 118 1.72 10.92 -6.60
C GLY A 118 1.55 10.62 -8.09
N TYR A 119 2.62 10.70 -8.89
CA TYR A 119 2.58 10.35 -10.31
C TYR A 119 2.57 8.82 -10.54
N PHE A 120 1.87 8.40 -11.60
CA PHE A 120 1.92 7.03 -12.11
C PHE A 120 2.95 6.93 -13.22
N TYR A 121 4.07 6.29 -12.94
CA TYR A 121 5.14 6.10 -13.90
C TYR A 121 4.89 4.89 -14.78
N SER A 122 5.09 5.03 -16.09
CA SER A 122 4.95 3.94 -17.06
C SER A 122 5.96 2.81 -16.81
N GLY A 123 5.64 1.61 -17.27
CA GLY A 123 6.53 0.45 -17.21
C GLY A 123 7.62 0.45 -18.29
N GLY A 124 7.61 1.44 -19.19
CA GLY A 124 8.60 1.61 -20.25
C GLY A 124 9.87 2.33 -19.77
N GLY A 125 10.69 2.74 -20.74
CA GLY A 125 11.80 3.65 -20.52
C GLY A 125 13.12 3.19 -21.14
N PHE A 126 14.19 3.84 -20.68
CA PHE A 126 15.56 3.57 -21.09
C PHE A 126 16.21 2.62 -20.09
N VAL A 127 16.80 1.53 -20.57
CA VAL A 127 17.17 0.40 -19.70
C VAL A 127 18.62 -0.02 -19.88
N GLN A 128 19.36 -0.06 -18.77
CA GLN A 128 20.70 -0.65 -18.69
C GLN A 128 20.71 -1.82 -17.73
N LEU A 129 21.12 -3.00 -18.20
CA LEU A 129 21.38 -4.16 -17.35
C LEU A 129 22.80 -4.08 -16.78
N LEU A 130 22.94 -4.37 -15.49
CA LEU A 130 24.24 -4.50 -14.84
C LEU A 130 24.76 -5.92 -14.99
N ASN A 131 26.07 -6.08 -15.10
CA ASN A 131 26.72 -7.39 -15.23
C ASN A 131 26.94 -8.06 -13.86
N ARG A 132 27.25 -9.36 -13.86
CA ARG A 132 27.39 -10.17 -12.62
C ARG A 132 28.57 -9.83 -11.73
N THR A 133 29.61 -9.21 -12.28
CA THR A 133 30.84 -8.87 -11.55
C THR A 133 30.86 -7.40 -11.18
N ARG A 134 31.44 -7.07 -10.01
CA ARG A 134 31.53 -5.69 -9.53
C ARG A 134 32.25 -4.77 -10.51
N ASP A 135 33.36 -5.21 -11.09
CA ASP A 135 34.17 -4.39 -11.99
C ASP A 135 33.43 -4.02 -13.28
N GLN A 136 32.75 -4.98 -13.89
CA GLN A 136 31.92 -4.73 -15.08
C GLN A 136 30.70 -3.85 -14.74
N GLY A 137 30.08 -4.05 -13.57
CA GLY A 137 28.99 -3.19 -13.10
C GLY A 137 29.47 -1.75 -12.88
N LYS A 138 30.66 -1.58 -12.31
CA LYS A 138 31.31 -0.27 -12.15
C LYS A 138 31.60 0.39 -13.49
N GLN A 139 32.18 -0.34 -14.44
CA GLN A 139 32.43 0.17 -15.80
C GLN A 139 31.15 0.63 -16.49
N ALA A 140 30.04 -0.11 -16.33
CA ALA A 140 28.73 0.30 -16.86
C ALA A 140 28.22 1.59 -16.21
N ILE A 141 28.31 1.71 -14.89
CA ILE A 141 27.91 2.92 -14.15
C ILE A 141 28.79 4.12 -14.53
N ASP A 142 30.11 3.93 -14.62
CA ASP A 142 31.06 4.96 -15.04
C ASP A 142 30.77 5.43 -16.46
N MET A 143 30.43 4.52 -17.37
CA MET A 143 30.00 4.85 -18.74
C MET A 143 28.72 5.70 -18.74
N LEU A 144 27.71 5.33 -17.96
CA LEU A 144 26.46 6.11 -17.88
C LEU A 144 26.69 7.50 -17.30
N LYS A 145 27.51 7.60 -16.25
CA LYS A 145 27.85 8.87 -15.59
C LYS A 145 28.63 9.80 -16.51
N ASN A 146 29.66 9.30 -17.18
CA ASN A 146 30.52 10.09 -18.07
C ASN A 146 29.75 10.63 -19.29
N ASN A 147 28.69 9.94 -19.72
CA ASN A 147 27.86 10.34 -20.86
C ASN A 147 26.56 11.06 -20.45
N LEU A 148 26.44 11.52 -19.20
CA LEU A 148 25.28 12.27 -18.71
C LEU A 148 23.94 11.54 -18.92
N TRP A 149 23.90 10.24 -18.57
CA TRP A 149 22.67 9.45 -18.70
C TRP A 149 21.50 10.06 -17.93
N THR A 150 21.74 10.54 -16.71
CA THR A 150 20.81 11.37 -15.95
C THR A 150 21.07 12.84 -16.23
N ASP A 151 20.01 13.61 -16.43
CA ASP A 151 20.04 15.05 -16.73
C ASP A 151 18.72 15.72 -16.30
N ARG A 152 18.54 17.01 -16.67
CA ARG A 152 17.35 17.81 -16.31
C ARG A 152 16.02 17.24 -16.84
N ALA A 153 16.07 16.43 -17.90
CA ALA A 153 14.90 15.80 -18.52
C ALA A 153 14.42 14.56 -17.74
N THR A 154 15.27 14.03 -16.86
CA THR A 154 14.98 12.81 -16.09
C THR A 154 13.88 13.08 -15.05
N ARG A 155 12.95 12.15 -14.90
CA ARG A 155 11.87 12.23 -13.89
C ARG A 155 11.86 11.10 -12.90
N ALA A 156 12.27 9.90 -13.31
CA ALA A 156 12.41 8.78 -12.40
C ALA A 156 13.54 7.86 -12.84
N VAL A 157 14.26 7.33 -11.86
CA VAL A 157 15.23 6.24 -12.03
C VAL A 157 14.84 5.11 -11.11
N PHE A 158 14.78 3.90 -11.66
CA PHE A 158 14.48 2.66 -10.95
C PHE A 158 15.71 1.77 -10.97
N ILE A 159 16.02 1.19 -9.81
CA ILE A 159 17.04 0.18 -9.64
C ILE A 159 16.32 -1.07 -9.14
N ASP A 160 16.15 -2.03 -10.04
CA ASP A 160 15.37 -3.22 -9.81
C ASP A 160 16.26 -4.45 -9.79
N PHE A 161 16.15 -5.27 -8.75
CA PHE A 161 16.84 -6.55 -8.67
C PHE A 161 16.07 -7.54 -7.79
N THR A 162 16.25 -8.82 -8.07
CA THR A 162 15.59 -9.89 -7.32
C THR A 162 16.62 -10.79 -6.67
N VAL A 163 16.36 -11.15 -5.42
CA VAL A 163 17.21 -12.01 -4.61
C VAL A 163 16.38 -13.18 -4.09
N TYR A 164 16.96 -14.37 -4.04
CA TYR A 164 16.32 -15.57 -3.51
C TYR A 164 17.12 -16.17 -2.36
N ASN A 165 16.48 -16.34 -1.22
CA ASN A 165 17.05 -17.03 -0.07
C ASN A 165 16.65 -18.50 -0.11
N THR A 166 17.66 -19.37 -0.17
CA THR A 166 17.48 -20.83 -0.23
C THR A 166 17.11 -21.44 1.12
N ASN A 167 17.62 -20.88 2.23
CA ASN A 167 17.42 -21.39 3.59
C ASN A 167 15.94 -21.33 4.02
N VAL A 168 15.25 -20.24 3.67
CA VAL A 168 13.82 -20.05 4.02
C VAL A 168 12.87 -20.15 2.83
N ASN A 169 13.41 -20.40 1.62
CA ASN A 169 12.64 -20.47 0.38
C ASN A 169 11.77 -19.21 0.13
N LEU A 170 12.38 -18.03 0.23
CA LEU A 170 11.72 -16.74 0.00
C LEU A 170 12.42 -15.95 -1.10
N PHE A 171 11.62 -15.36 -1.98
CA PHE A 171 12.05 -14.39 -2.96
C PHE A 171 11.90 -12.99 -2.37
N CYS A 172 12.87 -12.12 -2.63
CA CYS A 172 12.85 -10.72 -2.26
C CYS A 172 13.03 -9.90 -3.54
N ILE A 173 11.97 -9.21 -3.94
CA ILE A 173 11.97 -8.30 -5.09
C ILE A 173 12.22 -6.90 -4.52
N VAL A 174 13.32 -6.29 -4.94
CA VAL A 174 13.74 -4.96 -4.49
C VAL A 174 13.60 -3.98 -5.65
N ARG A 175 12.84 -2.92 -5.43
CA ARG A 175 12.78 -1.74 -6.27
C ARG A 175 13.23 -0.54 -5.46
N LEU A 176 14.33 0.07 -5.87
CA LEU A 176 14.76 1.37 -5.37
C LEU A 176 14.39 2.41 -6.42
N MET A 177 13.65 3.43 -6.01
CA MET A 177 13.13 4.46 -6.90
C MET A 177 13.64 5.82 -6.47
N ILE A 178 14.08 6.60 -7.44
CA ILE A 178 14.53 7.97 -7.23
C ILE A 178 13.76 8.85 -8.18
N GLU A 179 12.95 9.73 -7.61
CA GLU A 179 12.15 10.71 -8.34
C GLU A 179 12.91 12.02 -8.44
N PHE A 180 12.82 12.64 -9.62
CA PHE A 180 13.39 13.94 -9.93
C PHE A 180 12.20 14.89 -10.17
N PRO A 181 11.76 15.63 -9.15
CA PRO A 181 10.72 16.64 -9.32
C PRO A 181 11.10 17.67 -10.39
N ALA A 182 10.12 18.25 -11.08
CA ALA A 182 10.37 19.33 -12.04
C ALA A 182 10.96 20.60 -11.37
N THR A 183 10.72 20.77 -10.07
CA THR A 183 11.32 21.81 -9.22
C THR A 183 12.81 21.57 -8.93
N GLY A 184 13.34 20.38 -9.26
CA GLY A 184 14.68 19.94 -8.94
C GLY A 184 14.74 19.08 -7.68
N GLY A 185 15.97 18.85 -7.18
CA GLY A 185 16.23 17.92 -6.08
C GLY A 185 15.96 16.46 -6.44
N LEU A 186 16.07 15.57 -5.46
CA LEU A 186 15.74 14.16 -5.59
C LEU A 186 14.97 13.67 -4.38
N ILE A 187 14.07 12.71 -4.62
CA ILE A 187 13.31 12.03 -3.60
C ILE A 187 13.51 10.52 -3.78
N ALA A 188 14.21 9.90 -2.83
CA ALA A 188 14.40 8.46 -2.79
C ALA A 188 13.24 7.75 -2.08
N SER A 189 12.81 6.63 -2.64
CA SER A 189 11.85 5.70 -2.04
C SER A 189 12.25 4.25 -2.33
N SER A 190 12.04 3.36 -1.38
CA SER A 190 12.38 1.94 -1.52
C SER A 190 11.14 1.07 -1.33
N ASN A 191 10.97 0.07 -2.18
CA ASN A 191 9.93 -0.93 -2.09
C ASN A 191 10.58 -2.31 -2.10
N VAL A 192 10.47 -3.01 -0.97
CA VAL A 192 11.04 -4.35 -0.76
C VAL A 192 9.89 -5.29 -0.50
N ARG A 193 9.67 -6.26 -1.40
CA ARG A 193 8.57 -7.24 -1.30
C ARG A 193 9.13 -8.63 -1.15
N THR A 194 8.79 -9.30 -0.04
CA THR A 194 9.13 -10.70 0.19
C THR A 194 7.96 -11.60 -0.19
N VAL A 195 8.23 -12.64 -0.98
CA VAL A 195 7.21 -13.53 -1.53
C VAL A 195 7.69 -14.98 -1.53
N LYS A 196 6.85 -15.89 -1.05
CA LYS A 196 7.03 -17.34 -1.20
C LYS A 196 6.40 -17.82 -2.50
N LEU A 197 7.15 -17.80 -3.61
CA LEU A 197 6.65 -18.24 -4.92
C LEU A 197 6.59 -19.78 -5.03
N LEU A 198 7.57 -20.48 -4.44
CA LEU A 198 7.60 -21.93 -4.37
C LEU A 198 6.86 -22.41 -3.13
N ARG A 199 5.57 -22.76 -3.28
CA ARG A 199 4.71 -23.06 -2.14
C ARG A 199 4.85 -24.49 -1.64
N TYR A 200 4.64 -25.50 -2.48
CA TYR A 200 4.47 -26.89 -2.04
C TYR A 200 5.79 -27.68 -1.97
N VAL A 201 6.74 -27.21 -1.15
CA VAL A 201 8.08 -27.83 -1.03
C VAL A 201 8.21 -28.65 0.26
N THR A 202 7.84 -28.07 1.40
CA THR A 202 8.00 -28.75 2.70
C THR A 202 6.76 -29.57 3.08
N PRO A 203 6.88 -30.57 3.97
CA PRO A 203 5.71 -31.30 4.49
C PRO A 203 4.66 -30.38 5.14
N TYR A 204 5.11 -29.31 5.81
CA TYR A 204 4.21 -28.29 6.35
C TYR A 204 3.44 -27.56 5.23
N ASP A 205 4.07 -27.29 4.10
CA ASP A 205 3.39 -26.68 2.95
C ASP A 205 2.36 -27.61 2.30
N GLN A 206 2.58 -28.92 2.34
CA GLN A 206 1.59 -29.91 1.90
C GLN A 206 0.38 -29.93 2.84
N PHE A 207 0.59 -29.81 4.15
CA PHE A 207 -0.52 -29.63 5.10
C PHE A 207 -1.32 -28.36 4.79
N VAL A 208 -0.65 -27.24 4.51
CA VAL A 208 -1.32 -26.00 4.10
C VAL A 208 -2.14 -26.20 2.81
N MET A 209 -1.64 -26.98 1.84
CA MET A 209 -2.40 -27.33 0.64
C MET A 209 -3.72 -28.05 0.96
N VAL A 210 -3.70 -29.00 1.90
CA VAL A 210 -4.92 -29.70 2.34
C VAL A 210 -5.91 -28.71 2.98
N CYS A 211 -5.42 -27.79 3.81
CA CYS A 211 -6.26 -26.73 4.39
C CYS A 211 -6.85 -25.80 3.31
N GLU A 212 -6.11 -25.47 2.25
CA GLU A 212 -6.61 -24.68 1.12
C GLU A 212 -7.75 -25.40 0.38
N VAL A 213 -7.64 -26.71 0.19
CA VAL A 213 -8.71 -27.51 -0.44
C VAL A 213 -9.95 -27.54 0.44
N ILE A 214 -9.79 -27.75 1.74
CA ILE A 214 -10.90 -27.72 2.72
C ILE A 214 -11.57 -26.34 2.70
N PHE A 215 -10.79 -25.25 2.69
CA PHE A 215 -11.31 -23.89 2.58
C PHE A 215 -12.15 -23.69 1.30
N CYS A 216 -11.67 -24.16 0.14
CA CYS A 216 -12.43 -24.10 -1.11
C CYS A 216 -13.78 -24.83 -1.01
N VAL A 217 -13.82 -26.00 -0.35
CA VAL A 217 -15.06 -26.75 -0.12
C VAL A 217 -16.03 -25.97 0.77
N PHE A 218 -15.55 -25.34 1.85
CA PHE A 218 -16.38 -24.50 2.71
C PHE A 218 -16.97 -23.30 1.96
N ILE A 219 -16.17 -22.61 1.15
CA ILE A 219 -16.66 -21.47 0.35
C ILE A 219 -17.71 -21.94 -0.65
N PHE A 220 -17.52 -23.08 -1.30
CA PHE A 220 -18.51 -23.65 -2.22
C PHE A 220 -19.83 -23.99 -1.51
N TYR A 221 -19.76 -24.58 -0.31
CA TYR A 221 -20.93 -24.83 0.53
C TYR A 221 -21.67 -23.52 0.87
N TYR A 222 -20.97 -22.49 1.34
CA TYR A 222 -21.58 -21.20 1.69
C TYR A 222 -22.18 -20.48 0.48
N VAL A 223 -21.58 -20.61 -0.71
CA VAL A 223 -22.16 -20.06 -1.95
C VAL A 223 -23.53 -20.69 -2.23
N ILE A 224 -23.67 -22.01 -2.08
CA ILE A 224 -24.96 -22.70 -2.28
C ILE A 224 -25.97 -22.27 -1.22
N GLU A 225 -25.57 -22.23 0.04
CA GLU A 225 -26.41 -21.79 1.17
C GLU A 225 -26.97 -20.37 0.91
N GLU A 226 -26.12 -19.41 0.55
CA GLU A 226 -26.55 -18.03 0.27
C GLU A 226 -27.46 -17.93 -0.95
N ILE A 227 -27.21 -18.71 -2.02
CA ILE A 227 -28.09 -18.72 -3.20
C ILE A 227 -29.49 -19.22 -2.81
N ILE A 228 -29.59 -20.23 -1.95
CA ILE A 228 -30.87 -20.74 -1.45
C ILE A 228 -31.55 -19.67 -0.58
N GLU A 229 -30.82 -19.04 0.35
CA GLU A 229 -31.37 -18.01 1.24
C GLU A 229 -31.91 -16.80 0.46
N ILE A 230 -31.17 -16.33 -0.55
CA ILE A 230 -31.58 -15.24 -1.43
C ILE A 230 -32.86 -15.61 -2.21
N LYS A 231 -32.97 -16.84 -2.71
CA LYS A 231 -34.16 -17.31 -3.43
C LYS A 231 -35.40 -17.37 -2.55
N VAL A 232 -35.24 -17.77 -1.29
CA VAL A 232 -36.35 -17.88 -0.32
C VAL A 232 -36.76 -16.51 0.22
N MET A 233 -35.81 -15.69 0.66
CA MET A 233 -36.08 -14.44 1.38
C MET A 233 -36.22 -13.20 0.49
N LYS A 234 -35.77 -13.25 -0.77
CA LYS A 234 -35.86 -12.15 -1.76
C LYS A 234 -35.48 -10.79 -1.16
N TRP A 235 -36.42 -9.86 -1.07
CA TRP A 235 -36.23 -8.50 -0.56
C TRP A 235 -36.01 -8.41 0.95
N LYS A 236 -36.44 -9.42 1.73
CA LYS A 236 -36.22 -9.44 3.18
C LYS A 236 -34.74 -9.67 3.51
N TYR A 237 -34.01 -10.36 2.63
CA TYR A 237 -32.58 -10.62 2.76
C TYR A 237 -31.76 -9.32 2.84
N LEU A 238 -32.08 -8.34 1.98
CA LEU A 238 -31.37 -7.05 1.91
C LEU A 238 -31.61 -6.13 3.12
N LYS A 239 -32.46 -6.51 4.08
CA LYS A 239 -32.65 -5.74 5.31
C LYS A 239 -31.67 -6.14 6.42
N ASN A 240 -31.02 -7.30 6.32
CA ASN A 240 -30.14 -7.79 7.37
C ASN A 240 -28.68 -7.42 7.10
N ILE A 241 -28.05 -6.68 8.02
CA ILE A 241 -26.66 -6.23 7.87
C ILE A 241 -25.67 -7.40 7.83
N TRP A 242 -25.98 -8.50 8.52
CA TRP A 242 -25.14 -9.70 8.56
C TRP A 242 -25.05 -10.40 7.21
N ASN A 243 -26.15 -10.38 6.45
CA ASN A 243 -26.21 -11.03 5.14
C ASN A 243 -25.32 -10.30 4.13
N TYR A 244 -25.17 -8.97 4.24
CA TYR A 244 -24.18 -8.23 3.45
C TYR A 244 -22.75 -8.65 3.78
N LEU A 245 -22.43 -8.83 5.06
CA LEU A 245 -21.11 -9.29 5.49
C LEU A 245 -20.82 -10.70 4.95
N ASP A 246 -21.81 -11.59 4.93
CA ASP A 246 -21.71 -12.93 4.37
C ASP A 246 -21.40 -12.89 2.85
N ILE A 247 -22.09 -12.05 2.07
CA ILE A 247 -21.80 -11.82 0.64
C ILE A 247 -20.38 -11.28 0.42
N VAL A 248 -19.96 -10.28 1.20
CA VAL A 248 -18.63 -9.67 1.07
C VAL A 248 -17.53 -10.70 1.31
N ILE A 249 -17.66 -11.54 2.35
CA ILE A 249 -16.70 -12.62 2.62
C ILE A 249 -16.61 -13.58 1.45
N ILE A 250 -17.75 -13.99 0.87
CA ILE A 250 -17.79 -14.94 -0.25
C ILE A 250 -17.14 -14.36 -1.50
N ILE A 251 -17.46 -13.11 -1.87
CA ILE A 251 -16.89 -12.45 -3.06
C ILE A 251 -15.37 -12.31 -2.93
N LEU A 252 -14.90 -11.84 -1.78
CA LEU A 252 -13.47 -11.68 -1.54
C LEU A 252 -12.75 -13.04 -1.53
N SER A 253 -13.37 -14.08 -0.94
CA SER A 253 -12.82 -15.44 -0.91
C SER A 253 -12.79 -16.10 -2.29
N ALA A 254 -13.81 -15.90 -3.12
CA ALA A 254 -13.80 -16.39 -4.50
C ALA A 254 -12.68 -15.73 -5.32
N THR A 255 -12.45 -14.43 -5.10
CA THR A 255 -11.37 -13.68 -5.75
C THR A 255 -9.99 -14.21 -5.34
N THR A 256 -9.77 -14.53 -4.05
CA THR A 256 -8.50 -15.08 -3.58
C THR A 256 -8.24 -16.48 -4.15
N ILE A 257 -9.27 -17.33 -4.25
CA ILE A 257 -9.17 -18.66 -4.85
C ILE A 257 -8.77 -18.55 -6.33
N ALA A 258 -9.47 -17.72 -7.10
CA ALA A 258 -9.16 -17.49 -8.51
C ALA A 258 -7.72 -16.99 -8.72
N PHE A 259 -7.29 -16.04 -7.90
CA PHE A 259 -5.93 -15.52 -7.94
C PHE A 259 -4.87 -16.57 -7.57
N ASN A 260 -5.12 -17.40 -6.56
CA ASN A 260 -4.18 -18.46 -6.14
C ASN A 260 -3.92 -19.46 -7.29
N VAL A 261 -4.97 -19.86 -8.01
CA VAL A 261 -4.86 -20.75 -9.18
C VAL A 261 -4.07 -20.07 -10.30
N TYR A 262 -4.45 -18.85 -10.68
CA TYR A 262 -3.76 -18.09 -11.72
C TYR A 262 -2.27 -17.88 -11.42
N ARG A 263 -1.95 -17.51 -10.18
CA ARG A 263 -0.57 -17.31 -9.72
C ARG A 263 0.24 -18.60 -9.85
N THR A 264 -0.30 -19.73 -9.39
CA THR A 264 0.43 -21.01 -9.41
C THR A 264 0.82 -21.43 -10.83
N LEU A 265 -0.10 -21.29 -11.79
CA LEU A 265 0.16 -21.57 -13.20
C LEU A 265 1.21 -20.61 -13.80
N THR A 266 1.11 -19.32 -13.47
CA THR A 266 2.00 -18.28 -14.04
C THR A 266 3.43 -18.37 -13.48
N VAL A 267 3.58 -18.65 -12.18
CA VAL A 267 4.88 -18.77 -11.52
C VAL A 267 5.69 -19.92 -12.11
N GLN A 268 5.06 -21.07 -12.36
CA GLN A 268 5.74 -22.23 -12.94
C GLN A 268 6.32 -21.88 -14.32
N ASN A 269 5.52 -21.28 -15.20
CA ASN A 269 5.97 -20.89 -16.54
C ASN A 269 7.11 -19.86 -16.51
N ASN A 270 7.01 -18.85 -15.64
CA ASN A 270 8.02 -17.79 -15.55
C ASN A 270 9.34 -18.28 -14.93
N LEU A 271 9.29 -19.20 -13.98
CA LEU A 271 10.48 -19.78 -13.38
C LEU A 271 11.24 -20.64 -14.39
N GLU A 272 10.54 -21.44 -15.20
CA GLU A 272 11.15 -22.22 -16.29
C GLU A 272 11.85 -21.32 -17.32
N GLN A 273 11.25 -20.18 -17.67
CA GLN A 273 11.87 -19.20 -18.56
C GLN A 273 13.15 -18.60 -17.97
N LEU A 274 13.14 -18.25 -16.68
CA LEU A 274 14.31 -17.69 -16.01
C LEU A 274 15.49 -18.68 -15.93
N LEU A 275 15.20 -19.96 -15.72
CA LEU A 275 16.22 -21.01 -15.72
C LEU A 275 16.86 -21.22 -17.11
N ARG A 276 16.09 -20.99 -18.19
CA ARG A 276 16.62 -21.06 -19.57
C ARG A 276 17.44 -19.82 -19.95
N TYR A 277 17.07 -18.63 -19.48
CA TYR A 277 17.73 -17.36 -19.82
C TYR A 277 18.23 -16.62 -18.57
N PRO A 278 19.39 -17.03 -18.01
CA PRO A 278 19.86 -16.51 -16.72
C PRO A 278 20.55 -15.13 -16.80
N ASN A 279 20.66 -14.54 -18.00
CA ASN A 279 21.30 -13.24 -18.26
C ASN A 279 20.29 -12.12 -18.55
N GLN A 280 19.01 -12.33 -18.25
CA GLN A 280 17.95 -11.33 -18.39
C GLN A 280 17.43 -10.90 -17.01
N TYR A 281 16.89 -9.70 -16.93
CA TYR A 281 16.19 -9.24 -15.73
C TYR A 281 14.81 -9.92 -15.66
N PRO A 282 14.44 -10.55 -14.53
CA PRO A 282 13.16 -11.23 -14.36
C PRO A 282 11.98 -10.25 -14.14
N ALA A 283 11.64 -9.43 -15.14
CA ALA A 283 10.63 -8.38 -15.03
C ALA A 283 9.25 -8.86 -14.52
N LYS A 284 8.82 -10.05 -14.96
CA LYS A 284 7.53 -10.64 -14.58
C LYS A 284 7.38 -10.94 -13.08
N PHE A 285 8.49 -11.04 -12.33
CA PHE A 285 8.44 -11.31 -10.89
C PHE A 285 7.95 -10.10 -10.10
N GLU A 286 8.15 -8.90 -10.61
CA GLU A 286 7.72 -7.68 -9.97
C GLU A 286 6.19 -7.52 -10.06
N PHE A 287 5.61 -7.83 -11.22
CA PHE A 287 4.16 -7.97 -11.40
C PHE A 287 3.58 -9.02 -10.44
N LEU A 288 4.17 -10.22 -10.40
CA LEU A 288 3.74 -11.28 -9.49
C LEU A 288 3.81 -10.84 -8.01
N ALA A 289 4.88 -10.12 -7.63
CA ALA A 289 5.05 -9.62 -6.27
C ALA A 289 4.05 -8.53 -5.91
N HIS A 290 3.70 -7.64 -6.86
CA HIS A 290 2.65 -6.65 -6.66
C HIS A 290 1.31 -7.32 -6.34
N TRP A 291 0.88 -8.23 -7.20
CA TRP A 291 -0.38 -8.93 -7.02
C TRP A 291 -0.39 -9.84 -5.79
N GLN A 292 0.75 -10.41 -5.40
CA GLN A 292 0.87 -11.11 -4.12
C GLN A 292 0.58 -10.20 -2.93
N SER A 293 1.08 -8.95 -2.96
CA SER A 293 0.79 -7.98 -1.90
C SER A 293 -0.71 -7.69 -1.83
N GLN A 294 -1.36 -7.50 -2.98
CA GLN A 294 -2.81 -7.29 -3.05
C GLN A 294 -3.58 -8.50 -2.51
N PHE A 295 -3.17 -9.72 -2.88
CA PHE A 295 -3.73 -10.95 -2.34
C PHE A 295 -3.61 -11.03 -0.82
N ASN A 296 -2.46 -10.67 -0.24
CA ASN A 296 -2.27 -10.64 1.21
C ASN A 296 -3.22 -9.62 1.88
N TYR A 297 -3.43 -8.45 1.27
CA TYR A 297 -4.39 -7.46 1.78
C TYR A 297 -5.83 -7.98 1.73
N ILE A 298 -6.23 -8.63 0.63
CA ILE A 298 -7.58 -9.22 0.52
C ILE A 298 -7.77 -10.31 1.58
N ILE A 299 -6.79 -11.21 1.77
CA ILE A 299 -6.87 -12.22 2.84
C ILE A 299 -7.01 -11.58 4.22
N ALA A 300 -6.23 -10.53 4.52
CA ALA A 300 -6.32 -9.84 5.80
C ALA A 300 -7.73 -9.28 6.05
N VAL A 301 -8.36 -8.69 5.03
CA VAL A 301 -9.73 -8.19 5.09
C VAL A 301 -10.75 -9.32 5.27
N VAL A 302 -10.60 -10.44 4.55
CA VAL A 302 -11.48 -11.63 4.71
C VAL A 302 -11.41 -12.18 6.14
N VAL A 303 -10.20 -12.32 6.68
CA VAL A 303 -9.99 -12.81 8.05
C VAL A 303 -10.58 -11.84 9.06
N PHE A 304 -10.41 -10.53 8.87
CA PHE A 304 -11.00 -9.50 9.72
C PHE A 304 -12.53 -9.59 9.75
N PHE A 305 -13.20 -9.68 8.60
CA PHE A 305 -14.65 -9.84 8.56
C PHE A 305 -15.11 -11.18 9.12
N SER A 306 -14.33 -12.25 8.94
CA SER A 306 -14.62 -13.55 9.53
C SER A 306 -14.59 -13.49 11.07
N TRP A 307 -13.66 -12.74 11.66
CA TRP A 307 -13.65 -12.46 13.11
C TRP A 307 -14.84 -11.61 13.54
N MET A 308 -15.21 -10.57 12.77
CA MET A 308 -16.41 -9.79 13.05
C MET A 308 -17.69 -10.63 12.99
N LYS A 309 -17.76 -11.64 12.12
CA LYS A 309 -18.92 -12.55 12.02
C LYS A 309 -19.18 -13.29 13.33
N ILE A 310 -18.17 -13.49 14.18
CA ILE A 310 -18.33 -14.10 15.50
C ILE A 310 -19.31 -13.29 16.38
N PHE A 311 -19.39 -11.96 16.23
CA PHE A 311 -20.36 -11.13 16.96
C PHE A 311 -21.82 -11.53 16.67
N LYS A 312 -22.13 -12.01 15.46
CA LYS A 312 -23.47 -12.53 15.12
C LYS A 312 -23.85 -13.68 16.06
N TYR A 313 -22.91 -14.58 16.34
CA TYR A 313 -23.13 -15.76 17.17
C TYR A 313 -22.98 -15.49 18.67
N ILE A 314 -22.19 -14.51 19.08
CA ILE A 314 -22.07 -14.11 20.50
C ILE A 314 -23.33 -13.37 20.99
N SER A 315 -24.16 -12.86 20.08
CA SER A 315 -25.40 -12.14 20.40
C SER A 315 -26.46 -12.96 21.16
N PHE A 316 -26.25 -14.26 21.37
CA PHE A 316 -27.06 -15.08 22.29
C PHE A 316 -26.94 -14.64 23.77
N ASN A 317 -25.86 -13.95 24.15
CA ASN A 317 -25.73 -13.40 25.49
C ASN A 317 -26.48 -12.05 25.60
N ARG A 318 -27.34 -11.94 26.60
CA ARG A 318 -28.18 -10.76 26.89
C ARG A 318 -27.40 -9.45 26.95
N THR A 319 -26.22 -9.44 27.54
CA THR A 319 -25.37 -8.23 27.63
C THR A 319 -24.87 -7.79 26.26
N MET A 320 -24.59 -8.73 25.37
CA MET A 320 -24.13 -8.47 24.00
C MET A 320 -25.27 -8.07 23.07
N THR A 321 -26.48 -8.63 23.28
CA THR A 321 -27.70 -8.17 22.62
C THR A 321 -28.00 -6.71 22.97
N GLN A 322 -27.81 -6.32 24.25
CA GLN A 322 -27.96 -4.94 24.69
C GLN A 322 -27.02 -4.01 23.94
N LEU A 323 -25.71 -4.32 23.89
CA LEU A 323 -24.72 -3.52 23.17
C LEU A 323 -25.03 -3.41 21.67
N THR A 324 -25.41 -4.51 21.03
CA THR A 324 -25.74 -4.53 19.59
C THR A 324 -27.00 -3.71 19.32
N SER A 325 -28.01 -3.80 20.18
CA SER A 325 -29.25 -3.03 20.07
C SER A 325 -29.01 -1.53 20.30
N THR A 326 -28.13 -1.17 21.25
CA THR A 326 -27.74 0.24 21.47
C THR A 326 -27.07 0.83 20.24
N LEU A 327 -26.09 0.12 19.66
CA LEU A 327 -25.40 0.52 18.44
C LEU A 327 -26.38 0.66 17.27
N GLY A 328 -27.28 -0.31 17.09
CA GLY A 328 -28.29 -0.29 16.03
C GLY A 328 -29.27 0.89 16.15
N ARG A 329 -29.68 1.23 17.38
CA ARG A 329 -30.62 2.34 17.65
C ARG A 329 -29.95 3.70 17.44
N CYS A 330 -28.74 3.89 17.98
CA CYS A 330 -28.02 5.16 17.87
C CYS A 330 -27.41 5.42 16.48
N THR A 331 -27.35 4.41 15.60
CA THR A 331 -26.75 4.54 14.26
C THR A 331 -27.33 5.72 13.46
N LYS A 332 -28.65 5.97 13.54
CA LYS A 332 -29.27 7.11 12.82
C LYS A 332 -28.79 8.46 13.36
N ASP A 333 -28.73 8.61 14.67
CA ASP A 333 -28.31 9.86 15.33
C ASP A 333 -26.81 10.09 15.13
N ILE A 334 -26.01 9.02 15.24
CA ILE A 334 -24.57 9.03 14.93
C ILE A 334 -24.35 9.43 13.48
N LEU A 335 -25.14 8.91 12.53
CA LEU A 335 -24.96 9.24 11.12
C LEU A 335 -25.29 10.73 10.84
N GLY A 336 -26.32 11.27 11.48
CA GLY A 336 -26.61 12.71 11.44
C GLY A 336 -25.47 13.55 12.03
N PHE A 337 -24.95 13.15 13.18
CA PHE A 337 -23.78 13.79 13.80
C PHE A 337 -22.51 13.70 12.94
N ALA A 338 -22.26 12.54 12.33
CA ALA A 338 -21.08 12.30 11.50
C ALA A 338 -21.02 13.27 10.32
N ILE A 339 -22.17 13.62 9.72
CA ILE A 339 -22.23 14.64 8.66
C ILE A 339 -21.75 15.99 9.18
N MET A 340 -22.22 16.43 10.35
CA MET A 340 -21.77 17.69 10.96
C MET A 340 -20.28 17.65 11.31
N PHE A 341 -19.80 16.53 11.85
CA PHE A 341 -18.38 16.32 12.14
C PHE A 341 -17.53 16.45 10.87
N PHE A 342 -17.90 15.76 9.79
CA PHE A 342 -17.12 15.79 8.56
C PHE A 342 -17.11 17.17 7.90
N ILE A 343 -18.19 17.95 7.99
CA ILE A 343 -18.22 19.33 7.48
C ILE A 343 -17.14 20.17 8.19
N ILE A 344 -17.11 20.14 9.53
CA ILE A 344 -16.12 20.88 10.32
C ILE A 344 -14.71 20.33 10.06
N PHE A 345 -14.56 19.01 10.05
CA PHE A 345 -13.30 18.33 9.85
C PHE A 345 -12.67 18.68 8.49
N PHE A 346 -13.43 18.61 7.39
CA PHE A 346 -12.93 18.98 6.07
C PHE A 346 -12.68 20.48 5.92
N ALA A 347 -13.44 21.34 6.60
CA ALA A 347 -13.16 22.78 6.64
C ALA A 347 -11.77 23.04 7.26
N TYR A 348 -11.45 22.38 8.37
CA TYR A 348 -10.12 22.44 8.98
C TYR A 348 -9.04 21.78 8.12
N ALA A 349 -9.33 20.67 7.44
CA ALA A 349 -8.38 20.02 6.53
C ALA A 349 -8.00 20.96 5.37
N GLN A 350 -8.99 21.64 4.79
CA GLN A 350 -8.77 22.61 3.73
C GLN A 350 -8.01 23.83 4.23
N LEU A 351 -8.34 24.35 5.42
CA LEU A 351 -7.63 25.46 6.04
C LEU A 351 -6.16 25.08 6.27
N ALA A 352 -5.89 23.91 6.84
CA ALA A 352 -4.53 23.44 7.12
C ALA A 352 -3.71 23.25 5.84
N TYR A 353 -4.32 22.68 4.80
CA TYR A 353 -3.68 22.51 3.49
C TYR A 353 -3.27 23.87 2.89
N LEU A 354 -4.18 24.85 2.89
CA LEU A 354 -3.91 26.18 2.33
C LEU A 354 -2.94 27.00 3.19
N ALA A 355 -2.99 26.87 4.52
CA ALA A 355 -2.17 27.66 5.43
C ALA A 355 -0.75 27.11 5.61
N PHE A 356 -0.60 25.78 5.68
CA PHE A 356 0.66 25.13 6.08
C PHE A 356 1.23 24.20 5.00
N GLY A 357 0.50 23.89 3.93
CA GLY A 357 0.90 22.86 2.96
C GLY A 357 2.18 23.17 2.16
N ASN A 358 2.59 24.43 2.10
CA ASN A 358 3.84 24.84 1.43
C ASN A 358 5.08 24.76 2.35
N GLN A 359 4.92 24.60 3.66
CA GLN A 359 6.01 24.66 4.63
C GLN A 359 6.11 23.41 5.50
N VAL A 360 4.99 22.76 5.82
CA VAL A 360 4.94 21.60 6.70
C VAL A 360 4.58 20.36 5.90
N ARG A 361 5.44 19.34 5.95
CA ARG A 361 5.29 18.10 5.17
C ARG A 361 4.00 17.35 5.49
N ASP A 362 3.60 17.33 6.76
CA ASP A 362 2.38 16.67 7.24
C ASP A 362 1.09 17.27 6.66
N PHE A 363 1.16 18.48 6.08
CA PHE A 363 0.04 19.15 5.40
C PHE A 363 0.28 19.33 3.89
N SER A 364 1.28 18.66 3.32
CA SER A 364 1.71 18.89 1.92
C SER A 364 0.72 18.41 0.87
N THR A 365 -0.06 17.36 1.17
CA THR A 365 -1.16 16.89 0.32
C THR A 365 -2.47 16.91 1.12
N PHE A 366 -3.59 17.08 0.44
CA PHE A 366 -4.91 17.06 1.11
C PHE A 366 -5.17 15.73 1.82
N HIS A 367 -4.64 14.62 1.29
CA HIS A 367 -4.75 13.30 1.92
C HIS A 367 -3.93 13.22 3.21
N ASP A 368 -2.69 13.71 3.18
CA ASP A 368 -1.83 13.77 4.37
C ASP A 368 -2.43 14.70 5.44
N CYS A 369 -3.05 15.81 5.04
CA CYS A 369 -3.79 16.68 5.96
C CYS A 369 -4.87 15.92 6.74
N ILE A 370 -5.66 15.08 6.07
CA ILE A 370 -6.71 14.29 6.72
C ILE A 370 -6.09 13.36 7.76
N TYR A 371 -5.01 12.63 7.43
CA TYR A 371 -4.34 11.76 8.38
C TYR A 371 -3.74 12.52 9.55
N THR A 372 -3.10 13.65 9.29
CA THR A 372 -2.49 14.50 10.31
C THR A 372 -3.55 15.03 11.27
N LEU A 373 -4.72 15.44 10.78
CA LEU A 373 -5.83 15.83 11.64
C LEU A 373 -6.33 14.69 12.54
N PHE A 374 -6.46 13.47 12.01
CA PHE A 374 -6.78 12.30 12.85
C PHE A 374 -5.67 12.01 13.88
N ARG A 375 -4.39 12.15 13.53
CA ARG A 375 -3.27 12.00 14.48
C ARG A 375 -3.32 13.04 15.60
N ILE A 376 -3.69 14.28 15.29
CA ILE A 376 -3.90 15.33 16.30
C ILE A 376 -5.00 14.94 17.29
N ILE A 377 -6.11 14.33 16.83
CA ILE A 377 -7.18 13.84 17.74
C ILE A 377 -6.64 12.77 18.70
N LEU A 378 -5.73 11.91 18.24
CA LEU A 378 -5.09 10.87 19.05
C LEU A 378 -3.98 11.41 19.98
N GLY A 379 -3.62 12.68 19.86
CA GLY A 379 -2.56 13.33 20.64
C GLY A 379 -1.16 13.22 20.06
N ASP A 380 -1.01 12.73 18.83
CA ASP A 380 0.28 12.68 18.12
C ASP A 380 0.38 13.87 17.14
N PHE A 381 1.14 14.89 17.52
CA PHE A 381 1.29 16.10 16.73
C PHE A 381 2.64 16.79 16.94
N ASN A 382 3.18 17.38 15.87
CA ASN A 382 4.39 18.21 15.94
C ASN A 382 4.02 19.71 15.93
N PHE A 383 3.63 20.23 17.09
CA PHE A 383 3.23 21.64 17.21
C PHE A 383 4.36 22.62 16.83
N SER A 384 5.62 22.24 17.05
CA SER A 384 6.76 23.11 16.78
C SER A 384 6.93 23.45 15.31
N GLU A 385 6.57 22.55 14.39
CA GLU A 385 6.60 22.82 12.95
C GLU A 385 5.47 23.75 12.52
N ILE A 386 4.29 23.58 13.10
CA ILE A 386 3.10 24.43 12.84
C ILE A 386 3.36 25.87 13.31
N GLU A 387 3.92 26.05 14.51
CA GLU A 387 4.24 27.37 15.06
C GLU A 387 5.35 28.08 14.26
N ARG A 388 6.36 27.32 13.82
CA ARG A 388 7.45 27.87 12.98
C ARG A 388 6.95 28.32 11.62
N SER A 389 5.95 27.63 11.07
CA SER A 389 5.36 28.00 9.78
C SER A 389 4.63 29.36 9.87
N ASN A 390 3.76 29.51 10.86
CA ASN A 390 3.11 30.79 11.14
C ASN A 390 2.87 30.96 12.64
N ARG A 391 3.60 31.90 13.24
CA ARG A 391 3.57 32.17 14.69
C ARG A 391 2.21 32.61 15.23
N VAL A 392 1.33 33.16 14.38
CA VAL A 392 0.00 33.63 14.79
C VAL A 392 -1.07 32.63 14.39
N LEU A 393 -1.13 32.27 13.10
CA LEU A 393 -2.17 31.39 12.58
C LEU A 393 -2.03 29.95 13.09
N GLY A 394 -0.80 29.46 13.28
CA GLY A 394 -0.50 28.11 13.75
C GLY A 394 -1.14 27.79 15.12
N PRO A 395 -0.82 28.56 16.18
CA PRO A 395 -1.43 28.39 17.48
C PRO A 395 -2.95 28.56 17.47
N ILE A 396 -3.50 29.54 16.75
CA ILE A 396 -4.95 29.78 16.64
C ILE A 396 -5.64 28.58 16.00
N PHE A 397 -5.10 28.07 14.88
CA PHE A 397 -5.60 26.88 14.22
C PHE A 397 -5.59 25.67 15.17
N PHE A 398 -4.46 25.39 15.80
CA PHE A 398 -4.31 24.23 16.67
C PHE A 398 -5.24 24.28 17.88
N ILE A 399 -5.27 25.41 18.60
CA ILE A 399 -6.12 25.59 19.79
C ILE A 399 -7.60 25.50 19.41
N SER A 400 -8.01 26.16 18.32
CA SER A 400 -9.42 26.12 17.88
C SER A 400 -9.83 24.71 17.42
N TYR A 401 -8.97 24.00 16.69
CA TYR A 401 -9.23 22.63 16.25
C TYR A 401 -9.40 21.69 17.44
N VAL A 402 -8.47 21.73 18.41
CA VAL A 402 -8.57 20.92 19.63
C VAL A 402 -9.83 21.31 20.41
N PHE A 403 -10.15 22.60 20.53
CA PHE A 403 -11.37 23.02 21.21
C PHE A 403 -12.65 22.45 20.58
N PHE A 404 -12.87 22.70 19.28
CA PHE A 404 -14.09 22.26 18.62
C PHE A 404 -14.15 20.73 18.44
N VAL A 405 -13.08 20.10 17.98
CA VAL A 405 -13.13 18.68 17.62
C VAL A 405 -13.02 17.80 18.86
N PHE A 406 -12.10 18.10 19.77
CA PHE A 406 -11.89 17.27 20.96
C PHE A 406 -12.93 17.59 22.04
N PHE A 407 -13.11 18.85 22.45
CA PHE A 407 -13.99 19.17 23.57
C PHE A 407 -15.47 19.26 23.20
N VAL A 408 -15.83 19.68 21.99
CA VAL A 408 -17.25 19.76 21.60
C VAL A 408 -17.70 18.47 20.90
N LEU A 409 -17.07 18.09 19.79
CA LEU A 409 -17.58 17.01 18.95
C LEU A 409 -17.44 15.62 19.59
N LEU A 410 -16.29 15.26 20.19
CA LEU A 410 -16.15 13.96 20.87
C LEU A 410 -17.10 13.83 22.06
N ASN A 411 -17.29 14.89 22.84
CA ASN A 411 -18.20 14.85 23.98
C ASN A 411 -19.67 14.73 23.54
N MET A 412 -20.05 15.36 22.41
CA MET A 412 -21.39 15.16 21.86
C MET A 412 -21.59 13.73 21.33
N PHE A 413 -20.57 13.13 20.70
CA PHE A 413 -20.60 11.74 20.29
C PHE A 413 -20.81 10.79 21.48
N LEU A 414 -20.09 11.02 22.57
CA LEU A 414 -20.25 10.25 23.81
C LEU A 414 -21.63 10.43 24.43
N ALA A 415 -22.19 11.64 24.41
CA ALA A 415 -23.52 11.91 24.92
C ALA A 415 -24.60 11.12 24.15
N ILE A 416 -24.57 11.13 22.81
CA ILE A 416 -25.52 10.38 21.97
C ILE A 416 -25.49 8.88 22.30
N ILE A 417 -24.28 8.30 22.46
CA ILE A 417 -24.12 6.88 22.80
C ILE A 417 -24.64 6.61 24.22
N ASN A 418 -24.33 7.48 25.18
CA ASN A 418 -24.74 7.28 26.57
C ASN A 418 -26.26 7.37 26.72
N ASP A 419 -26.91 8.34 26.08
CA ASP A 419 -28.36 8.52 26.16
C ASP A 419 -29.09 7.29 25.58
N THR A 420 -28.70 6.86 24.38
CA THR A 420 -29.26 5.64 23.76
C THR A 420 -28.93 4.37 24.54
N TYR A 421 -27.76 4.28 25.18
CA TYR A 421 -27.41 3.18 26.06
C TYR A 421 -28.32 3.11 27.29
N THR A 422 -28.58 4.26 27.93
CA THR A 422 -29.49 4.31 29.08
C THR A 422 -30.92 3.96 28.70
N GLU A 423 -31.40 4.41 27.53
CA GLU A 423 -32.75 4.10 27.02
C GLU A 423 -32.93 2.60 26.73
N VAL A 424 -31.96 1.95 26.08
CA VAL A 424 -32.07 0.50 25.85
C VAL A 424 -31.94 -0.27 27.15
N LYS A 425 -31.12 0.19 28.10
CA LYS A 425 -31.00 -0.42 29.42
C LYS A 425 -32.33 -0.39 30.17
N THR A 426 -33.02 0.74 30.21
CA THR A 426 -34.33 0.85 30.87
C THR A 426 -35.38 -0.02 30.18
N GLU A 427 -35.43 -0.04 28.85
CA GLU A 427 -36.38 -0.88 28.09
C GLU A 427 -36.17 -2.38 28.38
N ILE A 428 -34.92 -2.83 28.48
CA ILE A 428 -34.58 -4.22 28.82
C ILE A 428 -35.00 -4.54 30.26
N MET A 429 -34.83 -3.62 31.21
CA MET A 429 -35.27 -3.80 32.60
C MET A 429 -36.80 -3.85 32.72
N GLU A 430 -37.53 -3.03 31.95
CA GLU A 430 -39.00 -3.06 31.94
C GLU A 430 -39.57 -4.33 31.30
N LYS A 431 -38.89 -4.89 30.28
CA LYS A 431 -39.29 -6.17 29.69
C LYS A 431 -39.19 -7.29 30.72
N ASP A 432 -38.10 -7.36 31.48
CA ASP A 432 -37.94 -8.33 32.56
C ASP A 432 -39.03 -8.22 33.63
N ALA A 433 -39.30 -7.02 34.13
CA ALA A 433 -40.33 -6.80 35.13
C ALA A 433 -41.71 -7.25 34.64
N ARG A 434 -42.03 -7.04 33.35
CA ARG A 434 -43.27 -7.54 32.75
C ARG A 434 -43.30 -9.07 32.65
N TYR A 435 -42.19 -9.73 32.33
CA TYR A 435 -42.11 -11.19 32.32
C TYR A 435 -42.30 -11.79 33.72
N GLU A 436 -41.68 -11.19 34.75
CA GLU A 436 -41.86 -11.62 36.15
C GLU A 436 -43.32 -11.48 36.62
N ILE A 437 -43.96 -10.36 36.29
CA ILE A 437 -45.38 -10.14 36.62
C ILE A 437 -46.28 -11.11 35.84
N ALA A 438 -46.01 -11.36 34.56
CA ALA A 438 -46.76 -12.31 33.76
C ALA A 438 -46.63 -13.75 34.28
N ASP A 439 -45.44 -14.17 34.69
CA ASP A 439 -45.22 -15.46 35.33
C ASP A 439 -45.88 -15.55 36.71
N TYR A 440 -45.87 -14.46 37.49
CA TYR A 440 -46.59 -14.39 38.75
C TYR A 440 -48.10 -14.52 38.56
N ILE A 441 -48.68 -13.80 37.59
CA ILE A 441 -50.10 -13.91 37.23
C ILE A 441 -50.42 -15.34 36.80
N LYS A 442 -49.62 -15.93 35.90
CA LYS A 442 -49.82 -17.30 35.42
C LYS A 442 -49.75 -18.32 36.55
N LYS A 443 -48.89 -18.11 37.54
CA LYS A 443 -48.78 -18.95 38.74
C LYS A 443 -50.00 -18.81 39.65
N VAL A 444 -50.51 -17.59 39.85
CA VAL A 444 -51.73 -17.32 40.63
C VAL A 444 -52.98 -17.88 39.93
N THR A 445 -53.11 -17.74 38.61
CA THR A 445 -54.26 -18.29 37.86
C THR A 445 -54.30 -19.82 37.93
N ARG A 446 -53.14 -20.48 38.01
CA ARG A 446 -53.01 -21.94 38.18
C ARG A 446 -53.34 -22.46 39.58
N ILE A 447 -53.43 -21.58 40.56
CA ILE A 447 -53.78 -21.91 41.95
C ILE A 447 -55.28 -21.68 42.20
N ILE A 448 -55.90 -20.81 41.40
CA ILE A 448 -57.34 -20.45 41.52
C ILE A 448 -58.24 -21.37 40.67
N LEU A 449 -57.68 -22.05 39.67
CA LEU A 449 -58.27 -23.15 38.90
C LEU A 449 -57.82 -24.49 39.49
#